data_AF-A0A367ZT57-F1
#
_entry.id   AF-A0A367ZT57-F1
#
_cell.length_a   1.000
_cell.length_b   1.000
_cell.length_c   1.000
_cell.angle_alpha   90.00
_cell.angle_beta   90.00
_cell.angle_gamma   90.00
#
_symmetry.space_group_name_H-M   'P 1'
#
loop_
_entity.id
_entity.type
_entity.pdbx_description
1 polymer ?
#
loop_
_entity_poly.entity_id
_entity_poly.type
_entity_poly.pdbx_seq_one_letter_code
_entity_poly.pdbx_strand_id
1 'polypeptide(L)'
;MRTPVRGFTLPEVLITIILISILFLLGVIFSSGLRHTRKQRTFEIAIGLAQQAVEALRAAPFELIDDADAPGHSVEEDLNTANGGTDLYEPVFISNNVRYERKVEVENVPPANDVKGATPVGLKAVRVTVKWKGPEDDAPEPFVITTTIANLN
;
A
#
# COMPACT_ATOMS: atom_id res chain seq x y z
N MET A 1 -68.60 -8.32 -4.29
CA MET A 1 -67.82 -7.55 -3.30
C MET A 1 -66.66 -6.88 -4.05
N ARG A 2 -66.81 -5.61 -4.44
CA ARG A 2 -65.74 -4.86 -5.13
C ARG A 2 -65.06 -3.98 -4.08
N THR A 3 -63.77 -4.21 -3.84
CA THR A 3 -62.93 -3.35 -3.01
C THR A 3 -62.84 -1.96 -3.65
N PRO A 4 -63.07 -0.87 -2.91
CA PRO A 4 -62.87 0.47 -3.44
C PRO A 4 -61.37 0.70 -3.69
N VAL A 5 -61.00 0.98 -4.94
CA VAL A 5 -59.67 1.47 -5.28
C VAL A 5 -59.60 2.91 -4.80
N ARG A 6 -58.90 3.15 -3.69
CA ARG A 6 -58.57 4.51 -3.23
C ARG A 6 -57.48 5.07 -4.15
N GLY A 7 -57.77 6.15 -4.87
CA GLY A 7 -56.77 6.87 -5.65
C GLY A 7 -55.82 7.64 -4.75
N PHE A 8 -54.53 7.67 -5.09
CA PHE A 8 -53.54 8.46 -4.37
C PHE A 8 -53.84 9.96 -4.53
N THR A 9 -53.77 10.71 -3.42
CA THR A 9 -53.90 12.17 -3.47
C THR A 9 -52.57 12.80 -3.91
N LEU A 10 -52.63 13.94 -4.60
CA LEU A 10 -51.45 14.66 -5.11
C LEU A 10 -50.38 14.92 -4.02
N PRO A 11 -50.76 15.30 -2.77
CA PRO A 11 -49.81 15.45 -1.67
C PRO A 11 -49.11 14.14 -1.26
N GLU A 12 -49.82 13.01 -1.26
CA GLU A 12 -49.24 11.69 -0.94
C GLU A 12 -48.24 11.23 -2.00
N VAL A 13 -48.50 11.51 -3.28
CA VAL A 13 -47.56 11.23 -4.36
C VAL A 13 -46.29 12.08 -4.21
N LEU A 14 -46.44 13.35 -3.84
CA LEU A 14 -45.30 14.25 -3.65
C LEU A 14 -44.41 13.82 -2.48
N ILE A 15 -45.02 13.44 -1.34
CA ILE A 15 -44.28 12.94 -0.17
C ILE A 15 -43.57 11.64 -0.50
N THR A 16 -44.21 10.71 -1.21
CA THR A 16 -43.59 9.42 -1.56
C THR A 16 -42.41 9.59 -2.51
N ILE A 17 -42.50 10.49 -3.50
CA ILE A 17 -41.37 10.82 -4.38
C ILE A 17 -40.20 11.39 -3.59
N ILE A 18 -40.45 12.34 -2.68
CA ILE A 18 -39.40 12.94 -1.84
C ILE A 18 -38.73 11.88 -0.96
N LEU A 19 -39.50 11.01 -0.31
CA LEU A 19 -38.96 9.94 0.52
C LEU A 19 -38.10 8.96 -0.29
N ILE A 20 -38.55 8.58 -1.49
CA ILE A 20 -37.78 7.71 -2.39
C ILE A 20 -36.49 8.41 -2.84
N SER A 21 -36.54 9.70 -3.18
CA SER A 21 -35.35 10.46 -3.56
C SER A 21 -34.33 10.52 -2.42
N ILE A 22 -34.77 10.74 -1.18
CA ILE A 22 -33.87 10.76 -0.01
C ILE A 22 -33.24 9.37 0.20
N LEU A 23 -34.04 8.30 0.15
CA LEU A 23 -33.52 6.93 0.29
C LEU A 23 -32.51 6.59 -0.81
N PHE A 24 -32.75 7.04 -2.03
CA PHE A 24 -31.83 6.85 -3.15
C PHE A 24 -30.51 7.60 -2.91
N LEU A 25 -30.56 8.86 -2.48
CA LEU A 25 -29.36 9.64 -2.15
C LEU A 25 -28.53 8.99 -1.03
N LEU A 26 -29.19 8.53 0.04
CA LEU A 26 -28.51 7.80 1.12
C LEU A 26 -27.86 6.51 0.62
N GLY A 27 -28.51 5.77 -0.28
CA GLY A 27 -27.95 4.58 -0.90
C GLY A 27 -26.69 4.87 -1.71
N VAL A 28 -26.68 5.96 -2.48
CA VAL A 28 -25.51 6.40 -3.26
C VAL A 28 -24.35 6.79 -2.34
N ILE A 29 -24.61 7.58 -1.29
CA ILE A 29 -23.60 8.02 -0.33
C ILE A 29 -22.99 6.82 0.40
N PHE A 30 -23.82 5.88 0.87
CA PHE A 30 -23.36 4.68 1.54
C PHE A 30 -22.46 3.82 0.64
N SER A 31 -22.87 3.62 -0.61
CA SER A 31 -22.07 2.90 -1.61
C SER A 31 -20.71 3.57 -1.86
N SER A 32 -20.70 4.90 -1.99
CA SER A 32 -19.46 5.68 -2.14
C SER A 32 -18.55 5.56 -0.91
N GLY A 33 -19.12 5.65 0.30
CA GLY A 33 -18.39 5.51 1.56
C GLY A 33 -17.70 4.15 1.68
N LEU A 34 -18.40 3.05 1.37
CA LEU A 34 -17.81 1.72 1.38
C LEU A 34 -16.62 1.57 0.43
N ARG A 35 -16.71 2.16 -0.78
CA ARG A 35 -15.59 2.16 -1.73
C ARG A 35 -14.39 2.94 -1.18
N HIS A 36 -14.64 4.09 -0.56
CA HIS A 36 -13.57 4.89 0.05
C HIS A 36 -12.85 4.15 1.17
N THR A 37 -13.59 3.50 2.07
CA THR A 37 -13.01 2.70 3.16
C THR A 37 -12.17 1.54 2.64
N ARG A 38 -12.62 0.85 1.58
CA ARG A 38 -11.81 -0.21 0.93
C ARG A 38 -10.50 0.34 0.40
N LYS A 39 -10.52 1.50 -0.28
CA LYS A 39 -9.31 2.15 -0.79
C LYS A 39 -8.35 2.55 0.34
N GLN A 40 -8.87 3.14 1.41
CA GLN A 40 -8.06 3.50 2.59
C GLN A 40 -7.37 2.29 3.20
N ARG A 41 -8.13 1.20 3.42
CA ARG A 41 -7.57 -0.04 3.99
C ARG A 41 -6.46 -0.64 3.11
N THR A 42 -6.65 -0.66 1.80
CA THR A 42 -5.63 -1.13 0.85
C THR A 42 -4.35 -0.30 0.95
N PHE A 43 -4.50 1.03 1.09
CA PHE A 43 -3.37 1.93 1.26
C PHE A 43 -2.65 1.74 2.60
N GLU A 44 -3.39 1.55 3.70
CA GLU A 44 -2.83 1.24 5.02
C GLU A 44 -2.00 -0.05 5.02
N ILE A 45 -2.48 -1.09 4.33
CA ILE A 45 -1.72 -2.34 4.16
C ILE A 45 -0.43 -2.08 3.39
N ALA A 46 -0.49 -1.30 2.31
CA ALA A 46 0.70 -0.96 1.53
C ALA A 46 1.74 -0.18 2.35
N ILE A 47 1.29 0.77 3.18
CA ILE A 47 2.16 1.48 4.13
C ILE A 47 2.80 0.50 5.13
N GLY A 48 2.00 -0.38 5.73
CA GLY A 48 2.50 -1.35 6.71
C GLY A 48 3.58 -2.27 6.13
N LEU A 49 3.37 -2.78 4.91
CA LEU A 49 4.36 -3.61 4.21
C LEU A 49 5.67 -2.85 3.91
N ALA A 50 5.56 -1.58 3.57
CA ALA A 50 6.72 -0.73 3.31
C ALA A 50 7.49 -0.40 4.60
N GLN A 51 6.77 -0.09 5.68
CA GLN A 51 7.34 0.17 7.00
C GLN A 51 8.05 -1.06 7.57
N GLN A 52 7.42 -2.24 7.46
CA GLN A 52 8.04 -3.50 7.88
C GLN A 52 9.40 -3.73 7.21
N ALA A 53 9.51 -3.47 5.89
CA ALA A 53 10.76 -3.61 5.17
C ALA A 53 11.82 -2.58 5.63
N VAL A 54 11.41 -1.33 5.85
CA VAL A 54 12.31 -0.29 6.38
C VAL A 54 12.83 -0.65 7.77
N GLU A 55 11.98 -1.18 8.63
CA GLU A 55 12.37 -1.62 9.98
C GLU A 55 13.30 -2.84 9.94
N ALA A 56 13.04 -3.81 9.05
CA ALA A 56 13.94 -4.94 8.85
C ALA A 56 15.33 -4.49 8.40
N LEU A 57 15.42 -3.57 7.45
CA LEU A 57 16.70 -3.00 6.98
C LEU A 57 17.42 -2.21 8.09
N ARG A 58 16.68 -1.48 8.93
CA ARG A 58 17.26 -0.74 10.07
C ARG A 58 17.76 -1.63 11.20
N ALA A 59 17.18 -2.83 11.34
CA ALA A 59 17.60 -3.79 12.35
C ALA A 59 18.84 -4.59 11.93
N ALA A 60 19.20 -4.55 10.65
CA ALA A 60 20.31 -5.30 10.09
C ALA A 60 21.66 -4.58 10.25
N PRO A 61 22.78 -5.31 10.36
CA PRO A 61 24.13 -4.75 10.26
C PRO A 61 24.33 -4.02 8.93
N PHE A 62 25.02 -2.87 8.95
CA PHE A 62 25.15 -1.99 7.79
C PHE A 62 25.74 -2.70 6.57
N GLU A 63 26.70 -3.62 6.78
CA GLU A 63 27.37 -4.38 5.74
C GLU A 63 26.45 -5.39 5.03
N LEU A 64 25.34 -5.80 5.67
CA LEU A 64 24.41 -6.80 5.14
C LEU A 64 23.17 -6.18 4.49
N ILE A 65 23.04 -4.86 4.48
CA ILE A 65 21.82 -4.19 3.98
C ILE A 65 21.70 -4.25 2.45
N ASP A 66 22.82 -4.11 1.73
CA ASP A 66 22.88 -3.93 0.27
C ASP A 66 23.45 -5.20 -0.38
N ASP A 67 22.89 -5.63 -1.50
CA ASP A 67 23.41 -6.77 -2.26
C ASP A 67 24.83 -6.52 -2.82
N ALA A 68 25.20 -5.27 -3.07
CA ALA A 68 26.55 -4.91 -3.50
C ALA A 68 27.62 -5.26 -2.45
N ASP A 69 27.27 -5.18 -1.16
CA ASP A 69 28.18 -5.46 -0.05
C ASP A 69 28.09 -6.93 0.43
N ALA A 70 26.91 -7.55 0.28
CA ALA A 70 26.62 -8.92 0.75
C ALA A 70 25.84 -9.74 -0.28
N PRO A 71 26.45 -10.09 -1.44
CA PRO A 71 25.74 -10.74 -2.53
C PRO A 71 25.14 -12.09 -2.10
N GLY A 72 23.82 -12.24 -2.28
CA GLY A 72 23.09 -13.47 -1.94
C GLY A 72 22.87 -13.72 -0.43
N HIS A 73 23.31 -12.81 0.42
CA HIS A 73 23.10 -12.82 1.88
C HIS A 73 22.61 -11.46 2.40
N SER A 74 22.25 -10.55 1.51
CA SER A 74 21.78 -9.23 1.85
C SER A 74 20.32 -9.26 2.29
N VAL A 75 19.96 -8.31 3.15
CA VAL A 75 18.58 -8.11 3.57
C VAL A 75 17.74 -7.57 2.42
N GLU A 76 18.33 -6.81 1.50
CA GLU A 76 17.67 -6.40 0.25
C GLU A 76 17.22 -7.61 -0.58
N GLU A 77 18.10 -8.59 -0.79
CA GLU A 77 17.79 -9.80 -1.56
C GLU A 77 16.70 -10.63 -0.85
N ASP A 78 16.81 -10.84 0.47
CA ASP A 78 15.78 -11.56 1.25
C ASP A 78 14.41 -10.88 1.17
N LEU A 79 14.36 -9.54 1.21
CA LEU A 79 13.11 -8.79 1.10
C LEU A 79 12.49 -8.81 -0.30
N ASN A 80 13.26 -9.17 -1.33
CA ASN A 80 12.87 -9.20 -2.74
C ASN A 80 12.66 -10.62 -3.29
N THR A 81 13.24 -11.63 -2.65
CA THR A 81 13.22 -13.02 -3.12
C THR A 81 12.37 -13.88 -2.19
N ALA A 82 11.40 -14.59 -2.78
CA ALA A 82 10.60 -15.55 -2.02
C ALA A 82 11.45 -16.80 -1.74
N ASN A 83 11.85 -16.99 -0.48
CA ASN A 83 12.72 -18.10 -0.09
C ASN A 83 11.97 -19.41 0.21
N GLY A 84 10.63 -19.38 0.17
CA GLY A 84 9.77 -20.54 0.43
C GLY A 84 9.81 -21.00 1.91
N GLY A 85 8.76 -21.68 2.36
CA GLY A 85 8.58 -22.03 3.78
C GLY A 85 7.77 -21.00 4.55
N THR A 86 8.03 -20.84 5.86
CA THR A 86 7.38 -19.82 6.72
C THR A 86 8.18 -18.52 6.66
N ASP A 87 8.19 -17.89 5.49
CA ASP A 87 8.88 -16.61 5.27
C ASP A 87 8.01 -15.45 5.80
N LEU A 88 8.57 -14.66 6.71
CA LEU A 88 7.87 -13.53 7.35
C LEU A 88 7.88 -12.27 6.48
N TYR A 89 8.73 -12.24 5.45
CA TYR A 89 8.97 -11.08 4.62
C TYR A 89 8.78 -11.36 3.13
N GLU A 90 7.81 -12.21 2.77
CA GLU A 90 7.52 -12.47 1.36
C GLU A 90 7.29 -11.16 0.57
N PRO A 91 7.90 -11.04 -0.62
CA PRO A 91 7.75 -9.84 -1.46
C PRO A 91 6.33 -9.70 -2.01
N VAL A 92 5.57 -10.79 -2.07
CA VAL A 92 4.19 -10.82 -2.55
C VAL A 92 3.26 -11.18 -1.40
N PHE A 93 2.38 -10.24 -1.03
CA PHE A 93 1.39 -10.45 0.03
C PHE A 93 -0.02 -10.44 -0.56
N ILE A 94 -0.89 -11.38 -0.13
CA ILE A 94 -2.28 -11.46 -0.59
C ILE A 94 -3.21 -11.19 0.58
N SER A 95 -4.07 -10.19 0.45
CA SER A 95 -5.10 -9.87 1.46
C SER A 95 -6.39 -9.42 0.80
N ASN A 96 -7.53 -10.00 1.22
CA ASN A 96 -8.86 -9.66 0.71
C ASN A 96 -8.96 -9.69 -0.83
N ASN A 97 -8.33 -10.68 -1.47
CA ASN A 97 -8.28 -10.83 -2.93
C ASN A 97 -7.55 -9.67 -3.66
N VAL A 98 -6.73 -8.91 -2.95
CA VAL A 98 -5.78 -7.93 -3.49
C VAL A 98 -4.38 -8.49 -3.36
N ARG A 99 -3.63 -8.50 -4.46
CA ARG A 99 -2.22 -8.87 -4.49
C ARG A 99 -1.38 -7.61 -4.35
N TYR A 100 -0.50 -7.61 -3.36
CA TYR A 100 0.50 -6.58 -3.10
C TYR A 100 1.87 -7.12 -3.49
N GLU A 101 2.66 -6.33 -4.20
CA GLU A 101 4.02 -6.63 -4.63
C GLU A 101 4.93 -5.54 -4.10
N ARG A 102 5.82 -5.90 -3.18
CA ARG A 102 6.85 -5.05 -2.63
C ARG A 102 8.14 -5.23 -3.41
N LYS A 103 8.84 -4.13 -3.67
CA LYS A 103 10.20 -4.10 -4.18
C LYS A 103 11.03 -3.16 -3.30
N VAL A 104 12.18 -3.63 -2.86
CA VAL A 104 13.16 -2.88 -2.09
C VAL A 104 14.37 -2.62 -3.00
N GLU A 105 14.87 -1.40 -2.99
CA GLU A 105 16.09 -0.99 -3.68
C GLU A 105 16.98 -0.29 -2.67
N VAL A 106 18.21 -0.76 -2.50
CA VAL A 106 19.22 -0.13 -1.65
C VAL A 106 20.36 0.38 -2.52
N GLU A 107 20.73 1.64 -2.33
CA GLU A 107 21.82 2.27 -3.08
C GLU A 107 22.77 2.96 -2.10
N ASN A 108 24.08 2.74 -2.27
CA ASN A 108 25.09 3.49 -1.53
C ASN A 108 25.08 4.97 -1.93
N VAL A 109 25.03 5.88 -0.95
CA VAL A 109 25.01 7.33 -1.20
C VAL A 109 26.44 7.81 -1.49
N PRO A 110 26.69 8.40 -2.68
CA PRO A 110 28.01 8.90 -3.01
C PRO A 110 28.37 10.14 -2.16
N PRO A 111 29.67 10.36 -1.89
CA PRO A 111 30.13 11.59 -1.25
C PRO A 111 29.83 12.80 -2.13
N ALA A 112 29.43 13.92 -1.50
CA ALA A 112 28.94 15.13 -2.16
C ALA A 112 29.87 15.76 -3.23
N ASN A 113 31.13 15.31 -3.31
CA ASN A 113 32.14 15.84 -4.23
C ASN A 113 32.68 14.82 -5.26
N ASP A 114 32.10 13.61 -5.36
CA ASP A 114 32.47 12.57 -6.35
C ASP A 114 34.00 12.28 -6.43
N VAL A 115 34.71 12.53 -5.32
CA VAL A 115 36.15 12.35 -5.26
C VAL A 115 36.42 10.84 -5.22
N LYS A 116 37.02 10.31 -6.30
CA LYS A 116 37.51 8.92 -6.32
C LYS A 116 38.41 8.67 -5.10
N GLY A 117 38.00 7.76 -4.23
CA GLY A 117 38.73 7.42 -2.99
C GLY A 117 38.35 8.24 -1.76
N ALA A 118 37.32 9.08 -1.82
CA ALA A 118 36.76 9.69 -0.62
C ALA A 118 36.19 8.63 0.33
N THR A 119 36.31 8.88 1.63
CA THR A 119 35.74 8.05 2.68
C THR A 119 34.24 7.85 2.41
N PRO A 120 33.73 6.60 2.43
CA PRO A 120 32.31 6.36 2.28
C PRO A 120 31.54 7.20 3.29
N VAL A 121 30.44 7.84 2.85
CA VAL A 121 29.60 8.67 3.73
C VAL A 121 28.95 7.82 4.84
N GLY A 122 29.00 6.50 4.71
CA GLY A 122 28.33 5.57 5.62
C GLY A 122 26.82 5.72 5.54
N LEU A 123 26.28 6.05 4.36
CA LEU A 123 24.85 6.23 4.15
C LEU A 123 24.39 5.32 3.01
N LYS A 124 23.30 4.60 3.26
CA LYS A 124 22.55 3.84 2.26
C LYS A 124 21.18 4.48 2.06
N ALA A 125 20.83 4.79 0.82
CA ALA A 125 19.50 5.20 0.42
C ALA A 125 18.64 3.95 0.19
N VAL A 126 17.49 3.91 0.83
CA VAL A 126 16.54 2.81 0.74
C VAL A 126 15.27 3.33 0.10
N ARG A 127 14.84 2.69 -0.99
CA ARG A 127 13.57 2.94 -1.65
C ARG A 127 12.72 1.67 -1.57
N VAL A 128 11.57 1.77 -0.91
CA VAL A 128 10.59 0.67 -0.87
C VAL A 128 9.36 1.08 -1.67
N THR A 129 9.04 0.27 -2.68
CA THR A 129 7.88 0.47 -3.56
C THR A 129 6.89 -0.67 -3.33
N VAL A 130 5.64 -0.35 -3.03
CA VAL A 130 4.55 -1.32 -2.92
C VAL A 130 3.52 -1.04 -4.01
N LYS A 131 3.37 -1.99 -4.92
CA LYS A 131 2.34 -2.00 -5.96
C LYS A 131 1.22 -2.92 -5.51
N TRP A 132 -0.02 -2.58 -5.85
CA TRP A 132 -1.14 -3.50 -5.67
C TRP A 132 -2.07 -3.43 -6.85
N LYS A 133 -2.89 -4.47 -7.05
CA LYS A 133 -3.99 -4.43 -8.01
C LYS A 133 -5.28 -4.78 -7.29
N GLY A 134 -6.12 -3.76 -7.10
CA GLY A 134 -7.47 -3.94 -6.57
C GLY A 134 -8.42 -4.47 -7.63
N PRO A 135 -9.52 -5.15 -7.25
CA PRO A 135 -10.52 -5.64 -8.21
C PRO A 135 -11.27 -4.53 -8.95
N GLU A 136 -11.26 -3.30 -8.43
CA GLU A 136 -11.95 -2.14 -9.00
C GLU A 136 -11.00 -1.04 -9.54
N ASP A 137 -9.67 -1.17 -9.35
CA ASP A 137 -8.70 -0.17 -9.78
C ASP A 137 -7.80 -0.75 -10.89
N ASP A 138 -7.91 -0.21 -12.10
CA ASP A 138 -7.15 -0.67 -13.26
C ASP A 138 -5.63 -0.47 -13.10
N ALA A 139 -5.22 0.56 -12.35
CA ALA A 139 -3.83 0.82 -11.95
C ALA A 139 -3.78 1.82 -10.78
N PRO A 140 -3.86 1.37 -9.51
CA PRO A 140 -3.66 2.28 -8.39
C PRO A 140 -2.20 2.76 -8.37
N GLU A 141 -1.98 4.03 -7.99
CA GLU A 141 -0.63 4.58 -7.85
C GLU A 141 0.15 3.80 -6.78
N PRO A 142 1.41 3.41 -7.06
CA PRO A 142 2.21 2.70 -6.08
C PRO A 142 2.50 3.58 -4.87
N PHE A 143 2.58 2.95 -3.71
CA PHE A 143 3.12 3.61 -2.53
C PHE A 143 4.65 3.51 -2.58
N VAL A 144 5.33 4.65 -2.43
CA VAL A 144 6.80 4.70 -2.39
C VAL A 144 7.23 5.43 -1.13
N ILE A 145 8.10 4.79 -0.35
CA ILE A 145 8.81 5.43 0.76
C ILE A 145 10.30 5.43 0.45
N THR A 146 10.94 6.56 0.71
CA THR A 146 12.39 6.71 0.58
C THR A 146 12.94 7.17 1.92
N THR A 147 13.95 6.47 2.41
CA THR A 147 14.64 6.77 3.67
C THR A 147 16.13 6.55 3.48
N THR A 148 16.94 7.06 4.40
CA THR A 148 18.36 6.74 4.50
C THR A 148 18.63 5.94 5.76
N ILE A 149 19.65 5.09 5.72
CA ILE A 149 20.20 4.37 6.87
C ILE A 149 21.67 4.76 6.98
N ALA A 150 22.07 5.22 8.16
CA ALA A 150 23.44 5.60 8.46
C ALA A 150 24.18 4.48 9.18
N ASN A 151 25.46 4.30 8.85
CA ASN A 151 26.37 3.51 9.64
C ASN A 151 26.66 4.28 10.94
N LEU A 152 26.18 3.74 12.06
CA LEU A 152 26.33 4.34 13.38
C LEU A 152 27.51 3.76 14.18
N ASN A 153 28.28 2.85 13.57
CA ASN A 153 29.41 2.16 14.19
C ASN A 153 30.76 2.61 13.63
#